data_AF-A0A7S9KUH1-F1
#
_entry.id   AF-A0A7S9KUH1-F1
#
_cell.length_a   1.000
_cell.length_b   1.000
_cell.length_c   1.000
_cell.angle_alpha   90.00
_cell.angle_beta   90.00
_cell.angle_gamma   90.00
#
_symmetry.space_group_name_H-M   'P 1'
#
loop_
_entity.id
_entity.type
_entity.pdbx_description
1 polymer ?
#
loop_
_entity_poly.entity_id
_entity_poly.type
_entity_poly.pdbx_seq_one_letter_code
_entity_poly.pdbx_strand_id
1 'polypeptide(L)'
;MPPDLKDYQSLCESFRASEVDVLQGRQVRDLMSDLRRGKEDWDLDGGRRIAGCKTIARDTAFQLIYAFVQGYNGDGNAAYNATVFVVSHFRIFGHRIRKMVRVAFEYKFTPSVR
;
A
#
# COMPACT_ATOMS: atom_id res chain seq x y z
N MET A 1 -8.71 19.58 3.47
CA MET A 1 -7.30 19.69 3.05
C MET A 1 -6.97 18.49 2.15
N PRO A 2 -6.41 18.68 0.95
CA PRO A 2 -5.97 17.56 0.15
C PRO A 2 -4.90 16.76 0.92
N PRO A 3 -4.83 15.43 0.76
CA PRO A 3 -3.79 14.63 1.39
C PRO A 3 -2.40 15.10 0.91
N ASP A 4 -1.52 15.47 1.84
CA ASP A 4 -0.13 15.85 1.58
C ASP A 4 0.80 14.68 1.96
N LEU A 5 1.82 14.42 1.14
CA LEU A 5 2.86 13.44 1.45
C LEU A 5 3.65 13.83 2.70
N LYS A 6 3.80 15.13 2.99
CA LYS A 6 4.51 15.62 4.18
C LYS A 6 3.90 15.13 5.49
N ASP A 7 2.57 15.05 5.55
CA ASP A 7 1.87 14.52 6.73
C ASP A 7 2.23 13.04 6.94
N TYR A 8 2.31 12.27 5.85
CA TYR A 8 2.71 10.87 5.90
C TYR A 8 4.19 10.71 6.24
N GLN A 9 5.08 11.58 5.74
CA GLN A 9 6.49 11.59 6.11
C GLN A 9 6.66 11.81 7.61
N SER A 10 6.04 12.85 8.16
CA SER A 10 6.08 13.16 9.59
C SER A 10 5.55 12.00 10.46
N LEU A 11 4.48 11.34 10.00
CA LEU A 11 3.94 10.15 10.67
C LEU A 11 4.89 8.96 10.59
N CYS A 12 5.48 8.69 9.43
CA CYS A 12 6.45 7.60 9.24
C CYS A 12 7.73 7.82 10.08
N GLU A 13 8.17 9.08 10.21
CA GLU A 13 9.28 9.47 11.09
C GLU A 13 8.94 9.22 12.55
N SER A 14 7.73 9.58 12.99
CA SER A 14 7.26 9.33 14.36
C SER A 14 7.21 7.84 14.69
N PHE A 15 6.71 7.01 13.78
CA PHE A 15 6.73 5.55 13.94
C PHE A 15 8.15 4.98 13.98
N ARG A 16 9.05 5.48 13.12
CA ARG A 16 10.46 5.07 13.14
C ARG A 16 11.14 5.43 14.45
N ALA A 17 10.94 6.66 14.93
CA ALA A 17 11.51 7.15 16.18
C ALA A 17 10.97 6.39 17.41
N SER A 18 9.78 5.82 17.29
CA SER A 18 9.12 5.02 18.34
C SER A 18 9.39 3.53 18.19
N GLU A 19 10.29 3.12 17.28
CA GLU A 19 10.63 1.72 16.98
C GLU A 19 9.41 0.83 16.66
N VAL A 20 8.35 1.42 16.10
CA VAL A 20 7.15 0.69 15.71
C VAL A 20 7.43 -0.08 14.42
N ASP A 21 7.31 -1.40 14.49
CA ASP A 21 7.38 -2.25 13.31
C ASP A 21 6.08 -2.20 12.49
N VAL A 22 5.95 -1.13 11.70
CA VAL A 22 4.79 -0.91 10.81
C VAL A 22 4.65 -2.02 9.77
N LEU A 23 5.76 -2.61 9.30
CA LEU A 23 5.76 -3.66 8.29
C LEU A 23 5.55 -5.05 8.87
N GLN A 24 5.70 -5.22 10.19
CA GLN A 24 5.62 -6.49 10.90
C GLN A 24 6.63 -7.51 10.35
N GLY A 25 7.84 -7.03 10.04
CA GLY A 25 8.90 -7.83 9.41
C GLY A 25 8.66 -8.22 7.94
N ARG A 26 7.60 -7.72 7.30
CA ARG A 26 7.21 -8.10 5.93
C ARG A 26 7.84 -7.21 4.87
N GLN A 27 8.10 -7.77 3.70
CA GLN A 27 8.54 -7.03 2.53
C GLN A 27 7.36 -6.69 1.60
N VAL A 28 7.55 -5.74 0.68
CA VAL A 28 6.51 -5.33 -0.30
C VAL A 28 5.95 -6.52 -1.09
N ARG A 29 6.79 -7.52 -1.41
CA ARG A 29 6.34 -8.76 -2.06
C ARG A 29 5.27 -9.48 -1.25
N ASP A 30 5.41 -9.50 0.08
CA ASP A 30 4.51 -10.21 0.99
C ASP A 30 3.20 -9.42 1.16
N LEU A 31 3.27 -8.07 1.12
CA LEU A 31 2.10 -7.18 1.19
C LEU A 31 1.10 -7.43 0.06
N MET A 32 1.54 -7.92 -1.10
CA MET A 32 0.67 -8.15 -2.25
C MET A 32 -0.45 -9.16 -1.96
N SER A 33 -0.19 -10.13 -1.09
CA SER A 33 -1.21 -11.10 -0.66
C SER A 33 -2.36 -10.42 0.09
N ASP A 34 -2.05 -9.55 1.04
CA ASP A 34 -3.03 -8.83 1.83
C ASP A 34 -3.76 -7.73 1.05
N LEU A 35 -3.08 -7.05 0.12
CA LEU A 35 -3.74 -6.12 -0.81
C LEU A 35 -4.87 -6.84 -1.58
N ARG A 36 -4.62 -8.07 -2.03
CA ARG A 36 -5.59 -8.88 -2.78
C ARG A 36 -6.77 -9.36 -1.94
N ARG A 37 -6.63 -9.49 -0.62
CA ARG A 37 -7.73 -9.90 0.28
C ARG A 37 -8.91 -8.94 0.28
N GLY A 38 -8.74 -7.71 -0.22
CA GLY A 38 -9.85 -6.78 -0.42
C GLY A 38 -10.81 -7.19 -1.55
N LYS A 39 -10.40 -8.09 -2.44
CA LYS A 39 -11.27 -8.63 -3.48
C LYS A 39 -12.30 -9.57 -2.85
N GLU A 40 -13.52 -9.48 -3.36
CA GLU A 40 -14.53 -10.49 -3.10
C GLU A 40 -14.20 -11.72 -3.95
N ASP A 41 -14.44 -12.89 -3.38
CA ASP A 41 -14.22 -14.18 -4.04
C ASP A 41 -15.56 -14.89 -4.24
N TRP A 42 -15.60 -15.87 -5.15
CA TRP A 42 -16.77 -16.69 -5.39
C TRP A 42 -16.51 -18.12 -4.96
N ASP A 43 -17.28 -18.58 -3.98
CA ASP A 43 -17.28 -19.97 -3.53
C ASP A 43 -17.99 -20.84 -4.57
N LEU A 44 -17.21 -21.58 -5.37
CA LEU A 44 -17.75 -22.45 -6.43
C LEU A 44 -18.57 -23.60 -5.86
N ASP A 45 -18.18 -24.12 -4.69
CA ASP A 45 -18.83 -25.26 -4.05
C ASP A 45 -20.09 -24.82 -3.28
N GLY A 46 -20.01 -23.67 -2.59
CA GLY A 46 -21.11 -23.12 -1.80
C GLY A 46 -22.04 -22.16 -2.55
N GLY A 47 -21.75 -21.84 -3.80
CA GLY A 47 -22.57 -20.95 -4.65
C GLY A 47 -22.77 -19.53 -4.09
N ARG A 48 -21.82 -19.03 -3.29
CA ARG A 48 -21.96 -17.75 -2.57
C ARG A 48 -20.76 -16.82 -2.72
N ARG A 49 -21.00 -15.51 -2.58
CA ARG A 49 -19.92 -14.51 -2.50
C ARG A 49 -19.23 -14.58 -1.15
N ILE A 50 -17.91 -14.73 -1.17
CA ILE A 50 -17.04 -14.53 -0.02
C ILE A 50 -16.67 -13.05 0.01
N ALA A 51 -17.10 -12.36 1.07
CA ALA A 51 -16.79 -10.94 1.24
C ALA A 51 -15.27 -10.75 1.40
N GLY A 52 -14.69 -9.85 0.61
CA GLY A 52 -13.30 -9.45 0.77
C GLY A 52 -13.06 -8.66 2.05
N CYS A 53 -11.87 -8.80 2.63
CA CYS A 53 -11.44 -8.03 3.80
C CYS A 53 -10.83 -6.68 3.40
N LYS A 54 -11.69 -5.69 3.15
CA LYS A 54 -11.27 -4.34 2.73
C LYS A 54 -10.41 -3.63 3.77
N THR A 55 -10.63 -3.88 5.06
CA THR A 55 -9.83 -3.29 6.15
C THR A 55 -8.37 -3.69 6.04
N ILE A 56 -8.09 -5.00 5.96
CA ILE A 56 -6.73 -5.53 5.80
C ILE A 56 -6.05 -4.95 4.56
N ALA A 57 -6.75 -4.92 3.42
CA ALA A 57 -6.19 -4.35 2.20
C ALA A 57 -5.83 -2.86 2.38
N ARG A 58 -6.69 -2.07 3.03
CA ARG A 58 -6.47 -0.63 3.25
C ARG A 58 -5.32 -0.36 4.22
N ASP A 59 -5.21 -1.13 5.30
CA ASP A 59 -4.10 -1.02 6.25
C ASP A 59 -2.78 -1.42 5.56
N THR A 60 -2.82 -2.44 4.71
CA THR A 60 -1.67 -2.86 3.90
C THR A 60 -1.27 -1.79 2.89
N ALA A 61 -2.23 -1.03 2.33
CA ALA A 61 -1.91 0.11 1.48
C ALA A 61 -1.17 1.21 2.25
N PHE A 62 -1.44 1.39 3.55
CA PHE A 62 -0.63 2.28 4.39
C PHE A 62 0.80 1.73 4.60
N GLN A 63 0.94 0.44 4.87
CA GLN A 63 2.26 -0.21 4.98
C GLN A 63 3.09 -0.02 3.70
N LEU A 64 2.44 -0.05 2.53
CA LEU A 64 3.08 0.23 1.25
C LEU A 64 3.57 1.69 1.15
N ILE A 65 2.77 2.67 1.60
CA ILE A 65 3.20 4.08 1.67
C ILE A 65 4.41 4.22 2.59
N TYR A 66 4.35 3.61 3.78
CA TYR A 66 5.44 3.61 4.74
C TYR A 66 6.72 3.06 4.10
N ALA A 67 6.67 1.89 3.46
CA ALA A 67 7.83 1.31 2.79
C ALA A 67 8.47 2.28 1.78
N PHE A 68 7.69 2.94 0.94
CA PHE A 68 8.21 3.91 -0.03
C PHE A 68 8.83 5.15 0.62
N VAL A 69 8.17 5.72 1.62
CA VAL A 69 8.68 6.89 2.37
C VAL A 69 9.99 6.57 3.09
N GLN A 70 10.13 5.37 3.64
CA GLN A 70 11.35 4.95 4.34
C GLN A 70 12.52 4.62 3.41
N GLY A 71 12.37 4.77 2.09
CA GLY A 71 13.45 4.54 1.13
C GLY A 71 13.57 3.09 0.67
N TYR A 72 12.43 2.39 0.47
CA TYR A 72 12.36 1.02 -0.08
C TYR A 72 13.48 0.66 -1.07
N ASN A 73 14.24 -0.38 -0.76
CA ASN A 73 15.41 -0.82 -1.55
C ASN A 73 15.23 -2.21 -2.17
N GLY A 74 14.00 -2.74 -2.20
CA GLY A 74 13.70 -4.06 -2.76
C GLY A 74 13.39 -4.06 -4.26
N ASP A 75 12.79 -5.15 -4.73
CA ASP A 75 12.40 -5.34 -6.13
C ASP A 75 11.43 -4.23 -6.61
N GLY A 76 11.86 -3.49 -7.66
CA GLY A 76 11.08 -2.44 -8.29
C GLY A 76 9.82 -2.96 -9.00
N ASN A 77 9.84 -4.19 -9.53
CA ASN A 77 8.66 -4.79 -10.15
C ASN A 77 7.59 -5.11 -9.11
N ALA A 78 7.98 -5.61 -7.93
CA ALA A 78 7.05 -5.82 -6.82
C ALA A 78 6.41 -4.50 -6.36
N ALA A 79 7.20 -3.43 -6.22
CA ALA A 79 6.70 -2.10 -5.89
C ALA A 79 5.72 -1.55 -6.94
N TYR A 80 6.05 -1.70 -8.22
CA TYR A 80 5.19 -1.30 -9.33
C TYR A 80 3.86 -2.07 -9.30
N ASN A 81 3.91 -3.40 -9.21
CA ASN A 81 2.73 -4.26 -9.21
C ASN A 81 1.80 -3.97 -8.03
N ALA A 82 2.35 -3.78 -6.82
CA ALA A 82 1.56 -3.41 -5.64
C ALA A 82 0.90 -2.03 -5.82
N THR A 83 1.63 -1.05 -6.36
CA THR A 83 1.13 0.30 -6.62
C THR A 83 -0.01 0.28 -7.64
N VAL A 84 0.21 -0.37 -8.79
CA VAL A 84 -0.81 -0.50 -9.86
C VAL A 84 -2.06 -1.19 -9.33
N PHE A 85 -1.90 -2.21 -8.50
CA PHE A 85 -3.04 -2.88 -7.87
C PHE A 85 -3.87 -1.91 -7.03
N VAL A 86 -3.25 -1.14 -6.13
CA VAL A 86 -3.99 -0.17 -5.31
C VAL A 86 -4.68 0.88 -6.17
N VAL A 87 -3.98 1.44 -7.16
CA VAL A 87 -4.51 2.52 -8.00
C VAL A 87 -5.67 2.07 -8.90
N SER A 88 -5.67 0.82 -9.37
CA SER A 88 -6.70 0.29 -10.27
C SER A 88 -7.98 -0.20 -9.56
N HIS A 89 -7.95 -0.48 -8.26
CA HIS A 89 -9.06 -1.11 -7.54
C HIS A 89 -9.89 -0.12 -6.70
N PHE A 90 -10.62 0.79 -7.36
CA PHE A 90 -11.39 1.86 -6.69
C PHE A 90 -12.48 1.40 -5.71
N ARG A 91 -12.98 0.16 -5.87
CA ARG A 91 -13.99 -0.45 -4.98
C ARG A 91 -13.39 -0.94 -3.65
N ILE A 92 -12.08 -1.13 -3.61
CA ILE A 92 -11.33 -1.55 -2.41
C ILE A 92 -10.71 -0.30 -1.76
N PHE A 93 -10.00 0.49 -2.55
CA PHE A 93 -9.23 1.64 -2.10
C PHE A 93 -9.93 2.94 -2.49
N GLY A 94 -10.24 3.80 -1.52
CA GLY A 94 -10.81 5.13 -1.77
C GLY A 94 -9.82 6.09 -2.46
N HIS A 95 -10.32 7.20 -3.01
CA HIS A 95 -9.52 8.15 -3.79
C HIS A 95 -8.25 8.62 -3.06
N ARG A 96 -8.37 8.95 -1.77
CA ARG A 96 -7.24 9.37 -0.92
C ARG A 96 -6.12 8.33 -0.87
N ILE A 97 -6.44 7.06 -0.61
CA ILE A 97 -5.45 5.97 -0.54
C ILE A 97 -4.76 5.80 -1.89
N ARG A 98 -5.55 5.75 -2.98
CA ARG A 98 -5.01 5.58 -4.33
C ARG A 98 -4.06 6.71 -4.72
N LYS A 99 -4.44 7.96 -4.42
CA LYS A 99 -3.60 9.14 -4.65
C LYS A 99 -2.30 9.05 -3.84
N MET A 100 -2.38 8.71 -2.56
CA MET A 100 -1.19 8.69 -1.69
C MET A 100 -0.22 7.55 -2.01
N VAL A 101 -0.70 6.35 -2.36
CA VAL A 101 0.19 5.27 -2.81
C VAL A 101 0.91 5.68 -4.10
N ARG A 102 0.21 6.29 -5.05
CA ARG A 102 0.82 6.80 -6.29
C ARG A 102 1.90 7.85 -5.99
N VAL A 103 1.59 8.86 -5.19
CA VAL A 103 2.52 9.94 -4.84
C VAL A 103 3.74 9.40 -4.08
N ALA A 104 3.56 8.44 -3.17
CA ALA A 104 4.66 7.81 -2.45
C ALA A 104 5.57 6.97 -3.36
N PHE A 105 4.99 6.24 -4.31
CA PHE A 105 5.74 5.51 -5.33
C PHE A 105 6.55 6.48 -6.20
N GLU A 106 5.91 7.53 -6.71
CA GLU A 106 6.58 8.58 -7.49
C GLU A 106 7.72 9.20 -6.66
N TYR A 107 7.49 9.59 -5.41
CA TYR A 107 8.54 10.10 -4.53
C TYR A 107 9.75 9.16 -4.40
N LYS A 108 9.52 7.84 -4.28
CA LYS A 108 10.59 6.85 -4.12
C LYS A 108 11.35 6.56 -5.43
N PHE A 109 10.66 6.56 -6.56
CA PHE A 109 11.19 6.12 -7.85
C PHE A 109 11.35 7.27 -8.87
N THR A 110 11.14 8.52 -8.45
CA THR A 110 11.39 9.70 -9.30
C THR A 110 12.84 9.63 -9.78
N PRO A 111 13.09 9.63 -11.10
CA PRO A 111 14.44 9.67 -11.61
C PRO A 111 15.12 10.93 -11.10
N SER A 112 16.35 10.82 -10.58
CA SER A 112 17.21 11.98 -10.49
C SER A 112 17.49 12.43 -11.92
N VAL A 113 16.74 13.41 -12.42
CA VAL A 113 17.16 14.14 -13.61
C VAL A 113 18.46 14.82 -13.19
N ARG A 114 19.59 14.29 -13.69
CA ARG A 114 20.88 14.97 -13.64
C ARG A 114 20.95 15.94 -14.82
#